data_AF-F4NTL5-F1
#
_entry.id   AF-F4NTL5-F1
#
_cell.length_a   1.000
_cell.length_b   1.000
_cell.length_c   1.000
_cell.angle_alpha   90.00
_cell.angle_beta   90.00
_cell.angle_gamma   90.00
#
_symmetry.space_group_name_H-M   'P 1'
#
loop_
_entity.id
_entity.type
_entity.pdbx_description
1 polymer ?
#
loop_
_entity_poly.entity_id
_entity_poly.type
_entity_poly.pdbx_seq_one_letter_code
_entity_poly.pdbx_strand_id
1 'polypeptide(L)'
;MEIVYVYQRKRKEFGKQPLFSERSAELAVNIPPEPAYIKNYVERNPCQAEVQCAPEKSEHEVNTESFSFTNRGILHTQGGWPKDVDPTDVEHTIRYRKKIEKDEEYMRAIKSLGDSMEHCIKQNNAIDIYEEYFVDAVDNISAEPPAAKSINVYRDPNSIKRPASYLSWYPDDGHKIAVAYSVLDFQKMPANMCLDSYIWDVENPNTPEQTLSPASPIVSIKYNPKDPHILVGGLYNGLLSYWDTRKGSFPVDTSPIEKSHRDPVYNVSWVQSKSGCEFFSVSTDGQVLWWDIRKLSEPTETMIIDPEKNGSIVGGTVLDFETTMPTKFMVGSENGSIFMCNKKAKNPSEKITHIYPGHHGPICALQRNPFFLKNFLTIGDWKAQIWAEDVKSPIMSTKYSMQYLTDGCWSPTRPSVFFTSKRDGTLDIWDYIFKQNEPTLTVQVCNSPIHCIKAQEHGRILAASAQDGSTTIFELSDGLAKLQNNEKSIFSQMLEREAKREKTLESSAREKRIKAAQKRPNSGASKPTGSALEDLIKSCEEDFFNYIDDGSGAIRDEAFARIRDFGKKGKDNDNDMATAPAADGYTEAGIPVV
;
A
#
# COMPACT_ATOMS: atom_id res chain seq x y z
N MET A 1 -4.91 53.51 93.02
CA MET A 1 -4.29 52.41 93.81
C MET A 1 -5.19 51.19 93.67
N GLU A 2 -4.89 50.33 92.71
CA GLU A 2 -5.20 48.90 92.82
C GLU A 2 -3.86 48.22 93.09
N ILE A 3 -3.73 47.64 94.28
CA ILE A 3 -2.51 46.98 94.73
C ILE A 3 -2.51 45.59 94.09
N VAL A 4 -2.01 45.47 92.86
CA VAL A 4 -1.84 44.18 92.19
C VAL A 4 -0.48 43.62 92.59
N TYR A 5 -0.47 42.65 93.49
CA TYR A 5 0.74 41.89 93.85
C TYR A 5 1.13 40.98 92.67
N VAL A 6 2.17 41.38 91.92
CA VAL A 6 2.76 40.53 90.88
C VAL A 6 3.83 39.65 91.52
N TYR A 7 3.58 38.33 91.59
CA TYR A 7 4.59 37.36 92.01
C TYR A 7 5.67 37.24 90.93
N GLN A 8 6.90 37.67 91.25
CA GLN A 8 8.06 37.53 90.38
C GLN A 8 9.02 36.48 90.96
N ARG A 9 9.40 35.46 90.18
CA ARG A 9 10.40 34.45 90.57
C ARG A 9 11.61 34.55 89.64
N LYS A 10 12.82 34.55 90.21
CA LYS A 10 14.07 34.65 89.42
C LYS A 10 14.26 33.39 88.57
N ARG A 11 14.65 33.54 87.30
CA ARG A 11 14.83 32.45 86.32
C ARG A 11 15.74 31.30 86.81
N LYS A 12 16.75 31.59 87.62
CA LYS A 12 17.66 30.56 88.19
C LYS A 12 16.99 29.61 89.20
N GLU A 13 15.80 29.94 89.69
CA GLU A 13 15.04 29.15 90.67
C GLU A 13 13.87 28.39 90.03
N PHE A 14 13.68 28.53 88.72
CA PHE A 14 12.79 27.66 87.95
C PHE A 14 13.33 26.23 88.01
N GLY A 15 12.47 25.28 88.41
CA GLY A 15 12.84 23.87 88.57
C GLY A 15 13.11 23.42 90.01
N LYS A 16 13.21 24.32 91.01
CA LYS A 16 13.16 23.91 92.43
C LYS A 16 11.72 23.58 92.83
N GLN A 17 11.51 22.36 93.33
CA GLN A 17 10.20 21.86 93.76
C GLN A 17 9.64 22.71 94.92
N PRO A 18 8.45 23.33 94.77
CA PRO A 18 7.81 24.04 95.88
C PRO A 18 7.33 23.03 96.93
N LEU A 19 7.72 23.25 98.19
CA LEU A 19 7.25 22.48 99.35
C LEU A 19 5.92 23.08 99.80
N PHE A 20 4.80 22.49 99.36
CA PHE A 20 3.48 22.84 99.89
C PHE A 20 3.21 22.04 101.17
N SER A 21 2.64 22.69 102.19
CA SER A 21 2.15 22.06 103.42
C SER A 21 0.72 22.53 103.68
N GLU A 22 -0.17 21.65 104.12
CA GLU A 22 -1.57 21.98 104.37
C GLU A 22 -1.74 22.84 105.64
N ARG A 23 -2.49 23.95 105.53
CA ARG A 23 -2.94 24.81 106.63
C ARG A 23 -4.45 25.08 106.48
N SER A 24 -5.20 25.07 107.59
CA SER A 24 -6.64 25.33 107.65
C SER A 24 -7.01 26.82 107.54
N ALA A 25 -8.19 27.15 107.01
CA ALA A 25 -8.66 28.51 106.71
C ALA A 25 -9.06 29.36 107.94
N GLU A 26 -8.76 30.68 107.91
CA GLU A 26 -9.11 31.68 108.94
C GLU A 26 -10.00 32.81 108.35
N LEU A 27 -11.01 33.28 109.10
CA LEU A 27 -11.90 34.39 108.74
C LEU A 27 -11.26 35.74 109.15
N ALA A 28 -10.99 36.63 108.19
CA ALA A 28 -10.20 37.84 108.45
C ALA A 28 -10.97 39.01 109.09
N VAL A 29 -12.22 39.33 108.70
CA VAL A 29 -12.95 40.51 109.21
C VAL A 29 -14.49 40.35 109.10
N ASN A 30 -15.23 40.85 110.11
CA ASN A 30 -16.69 41.02 110.11
C ASN A 30 -17.06 42.33 110.87
N ILE A 31 -17.87 43.24 110.30
CA ILE A 31 -18.22 44.54 110.93
C ILE A 31 -19.74 44.82 110.84
N PRO A 32 -20.43 45.07 111.98
CA PRO A 32 -21.87 45.38 112.05
C PRO A 32 -22.20 46.89 112.10
N PRO A 33 -23.45 47.30 111.74
CA PRO A 33 -23.88 48.72 111.64
C PRO A 33 -24.29 49.39 112.97
N GLU A 34 -24.07 50.71 113.05
CA GLU A 34 -24.27 51.56 114.24
C GLU A 34 -25.44 52.57 114.12
N PRO A 35 -26.22 52.84 115.19
CA PRO A 35 -27.53 53.52 115.09
C PRO A 35 -27.47 55.03 114.80
N ALA A 36 -26.34 55.71 114.99
CA ALA A 36 -26.25 57.17 114.87
C ALA A 36 -26.62 57.69 113.46
N TYR A 37 -26.39 56.86 112.43
CA TYR A 37 -26.71 57.19 111.04
C TYR A 37 -28.19 57.07 110.68
N ILE A 38 -29.03 56.57 111.59
CA ILE A 38 -30.49 56.58 111.41
C ILE A 38 -31.02 58.00 111.23
N LYS A 39 -30.40 59.01 111.87
CA LYS A 39 -30.85 60.42 111.75
C LYS A 39 -30.74 61.00 110.34
N ASN A 40 -29.92 60.40 109.48
CA ASN A 40 -29.77 60.82 108.08
C ASN A 40 -30.60 59.96 107.11
N TYR A 41 -31.46 59.07 107.62
CA TYR A 41 -32.17 58.10 106.79
C TYR A 41 -33.47 58.65 106.20
N VAL A 42 -33.70 58.43 104.91
CA VAL A 42 -34.95 58.74 104.17
C VAL A 42 -35.26 57.59 103.21
N GLU A 43 -36.51 57.14 103.19
CA GLU A 43 -36.98 56.00 102.37
C GLU A 43 -37.33 56.46 100.93
N ARG A 44 -36.84 55.74 99.90
CA ARG A 44 -37.03 56.06 98.48
C ARG A 44 -37.86 55.00 97.76
N ASN A 45 -38.75 55.46 96.87
CA ASN A 45 -39.52 54.61 95.94
C ASN A 45 -38.62 53.89 94.91
N PRO A 46 -39.05 52.72 94.40
CA PRO A 46 -38.22 51.82 93.59
C PRO A 46 -37.89 52.36 92.20
N CYS A 47 -36.62 52.29 91.83
CA CYS A 47 -36.09 52.55 90.49
C CYS A 47 -35.33 51.31 89.99
N GLN A 48 -35.60 50.89 88.75
CA GLN A 48 -34.78 49.89 88.05
C GLN A 48 -33.58 50.62 87.42
N ALA A 49 -32.37 50.14 87.71
CA ALA A 49 -31.12 50.61 87.12
C ALA A 49 -30.40 49.41 86.50
N GLU A 50 -30.03 49.52 85.23
CA GLU A 50 -29.27 48.50 84.52
C GLU A 50 -27.79 48.57 84.94
N VAL A 51 -27.29 47.48 85.50
CA VAL A 51 -25.91 47.34 85.96
C VAL A 51 -25.16 46.55 84.91
N GLN A 52 -24.31 47.21 84.12
CA GLN A 52 -23.46 46.53 83.16
C GLN A 52 -22.22 45.98 83.90
N CYS A 53 -22.27 44.70 84.26
CA CYS A 53 -21.18 43.95 84.86
C CYS A 53 -20.20 43.43 83.78
N ALA A 54 -19.88 44.26 82.80
CA ALA A 54 -18.83 43.98 81.84
C ALA A 54 -17.57 44.72 82.29
N PRO A 55 -16.42 44.04 82.40
CA PRO A 55 -15.17 44.70 82.76
C PRO A 55 -14.86 45.83 81.76
N GLU A 56 -14.41 46.99 82.24
CA GLU A 56 -13.90 48.07 81.38
C GLU A 56 -12.81 47.51 80.48
N LYS A 57 -12.96 47.68 79.17
CA LYS A 57 -11.95 47.27 78.20
C LYS A 57 -11.38 48.52 77.56
N SER A 58 -10.12 48.81 77.86
CA SER A 58 -9.30 49.75 77.09
C SER A 58 -8.57 48.97 75.99
N GLU A 59 -8.72 49.37 74.74
CA GLU A 59 -7.91 48.82 73.66
C GLU A 59 -6.60 49.61 73.56
N HIS A 60 -5.48 48.91 73.61
CA HIS A 60 -4.15 49.45 73.35
C HIS A 60 -3.55 48.62 72.23
N GLU A 61 -3.41 49.20 71.05
CA GLU A 61 -2.72 48.56 69.94
C GLU A 61 -1.21 48.75 70.13
N VAL A 62 -0.52 47.65 70.43
CA VAL A 62 0.94 47.58 70.43
C VAL A 62 1.35 46.68 69.29
N ASN A 63 1.86 47.28 68.22
CA ASN A 63 2.36 46.55 67.06
C ASN A 63 3.85 46.26 67.26
N THR A 64 4.19 45.04 67.66
CA THR A 64 5.59 44.58 67.72
C THR A 64 5.98 43.99 66.38
N GLU A 65 6.91 44.63 65.67
CA GLU A 65 7.49 44.06 64.45
C GLU A 65 8.18 42.73 64.76
N SER A 66 7.79 41.66 64.07
CA SER A 66 8.41 40.35 64.23
C SER A 66 9.77 40.34 63.54
N PHE A 67 10.86 40.42 64.30
CA PHE A 67 12.21 40.23 63.75
C PHE A 67 12.47 38.75 63.49
N SER A 68 12.65 38.38 62.23
CA SER A 68 13.08 37.04 61.86
C SER A 68 14.58 36.87 62.11
N PHE A 69 14.95 36.22 63.21
CA PHE A 69 16.33 35.80 63.41
C PHE A 69 16.63 34.58 62.54
N THR A 70 17.67 34.65 61.72
CA THR A 70 18.17 33.49 60.96
C THR A 70 19.57 33.15 61.43
N ASN A 71 19.74 31.93 61.95
CA ASN A 71 21.07 31.40 62.26
C ASN A 71 21.72 30.96 60.95
N ARG A 72 22.78 31.67 60.54
CA ARG A 72 23.60 31.28 59.39
C ARG A 72 24.90 30.67 59.89
N GLY A 73 25.14 29.41 59.56
CA GLY A 73 26.45 28.78 59.63
C GLY A 73 27.03 28.65 58.22
N ILE A 74 28.34 28.85 58.07
CA ILE A 74 29.04 28.60 56.81
C ILE A 74 29.77 27.26 56.94
N LEU A 75 29.42 26.30 56.10
CA LEU A 75 30.14 25.04 55.95
C LEU A 75 30.88 25.08 54.60
N HIS A 76 32.19 25.30 54.62
CA HIS A 76 33.00 25.14 53.41
C HIS A 76 33.26 23.65 53.17
N THR A 77 32.62 23.08 52.15
CA THR A 77 32.72 21.65 51.73
C THR A 77 33.64 21.45 50.52
N GLN A 78 34.45 22.43 50.16
CA GLN A 78 35.43 22.26 49.09
C GLN A 78 36.71 21.69 49.69
N GLY A 79 37.11 20.49 49.21
CA GLY A 79 38.26 19.73 49.68
C GLY A 79 39.47 20.62 49.93
N GLY A 80 39.75 20.84 51.20
CA GLY A 80 40.75 21.79 51.66
C GLY A 80 42.05 21.10 51.99
N TRP A 81 43.14 21.82 51.78
CA TRP A 81 44.42 21.52 52.40
C TRP A 81 44.27 21.47 53.92
N PRO A 82 45.15 20.76 54.65
CA PRO A 82 45.12 20.78 56.11
C PRO A 82 45.21 22.21 56.63
N LYS A 83 44.69 22.46 57.84
CA LYS A 83 44.59 23.80 58.44
C LYS A 83 45.90 24.60 58.45
N ASP A 84 47.04 23.92 58.42
CA ASP A 84 48.38 24.51 58.51
C ASP A 84 48.99 24.87 57.13
N VAL A 85 48.30 24.55 56.03
CA VAL A 85 48.78 24.79 54.67
C VAL A 85 47.89 25.81 53.99
N ASP A 86 48.46 26.96 53.67
CA ASP A 86 47.75 28.00 52.93
C ASP A 86 47.69 27.62 51.43
N PRO A 87 46.49 27.43 50.84
CA PRO A 87 46.33 27.16 49.41
C PRO A 87 46.74 28.31 48.50
N THR A 88 46.77 29.55 49.00
CA THR A 88 47.13 30.72 48.19
C THR A 88 48.64 30.84 47.99
N ASP A 89 49.42 30.20 48.86
CA ASP A 89 50.87 30.11 48.72
C ASP A 89 51.29 28.81 48.01
N VAL A 90 51.77 28.97 46.78
CA VAL A 90 52.24 27.88 45.92
C VAL A 90 53.44 27.15 46.53
N GLU A 91 54.30 27.82 47.30
CA GLU A 91 55.42 27.15 47.95
C GLU A 91 54.95 26.22 49.07
N HIS A 92 53.98 26.64 49.86
CA HIS A 92 53.41 25.84 50.95
C HIS A 92 52.73 24.57 50.42
N THR A 93 51.95 24.68 49.34
CA THR A 93 51.29 23.53 48.71
C THR A 93 52.29 22.54 48.10
N ILE A 94 53.35 23.03 47.43
CA ILE A 94 54.41 22.17 46.86
C ILE A 94 55.22 21.49 47.97
N ARG A 95 55.57 22.21 49.05
CA ARG A 95 56.28 21.62 50.20
C ARG A 95 55.45 20.52 50.85
N TYR A 96 54.15 20.74 51.02
CA TYR A 96 53.26 19.73 51.58
C TYR A 96 53.14 18.48 50.69
N ARG A 97 52.96 18.65 49.37
CA ARG A 97 52.96 17.52 48.41
C ARG A 97 54.28 16.74 48.46
N LYS A 98 55.42 17.44 48.39
CA LYS A 98 56.75 16.80 48.48
C LYS A 98 56.98 16.08 49.80
N LYS A 99 56.37 16.55 50.89
CA LYS A 99 56.43 15.89 52.20
C LYS A 99 55.67 14.55 52.17
N ILE A 100 54.47 14.53 51.59
CA ILE A 100 53.67 13.31 51.44
C ILE A 100 54.29 12.35 50.41
N GLU A 101 54.79 12.85 49.29
CA GLU A 101 55.41 12.02 48.25
C GLU A 101 56.66 11.28 48.74
N LYS A 102 57.36 11.84 49.74
CA LYS A 102 58.52 11.21 50.39
C LYS A 102 58.14 10.23 51.49
N ASP A 103 56.86 10.17 51.88
CA ASP A 103 56.40 9.24 52.88
C ASP A 103 56.45 7.80 52.33
N GLU A 104 57.06 6.89 53.10
CA GLU A 104 57.19 5.50 52.67
C GLU A 104 55.84 4.77 52.64
N GLU A 105 54.89 5.18 53.47
CA GLU A 105 53.54 4.61 53.44
C GLU A 105 52.82 5.00 52.14
N TYR A 106 52.99 6.24 51.67
CA TYR A 106 52.45 6.72 50.40
C TYR A 106 53.03 5.94 49.21
N MET A 107 54.36 5.76 49.17
CA MET A 107 55.01 4.98 48.10
C MET A 107 54.57 3.51 48.10
N ARG A 108 54.44 2.88 49.28
CA ARG A 108 53.93 1.51 49.39
C ARG A 108 52.47 1.39 48.95
N ALA A 109 51.62 2.35 49.32
CA ALA A 109 50.21 2.38 48.93
C ALA A 109 50.04 2.55 47.41
N ILE A 110 50.79 3.46 46.79
CA ILE A 110 50.75 3.64 45.33
C ILE A 110 51.16 2.36 44.61
N LYS A 111 52.24 1.71 45.05
CA LYS A 111 52.70 0.49 44.39
C LYS A 111 51.66 -0.62 44.51
N SER A 112 51.09 -0.82 45.70
CA SER A 112 50.03 -1.81 45.95
C SER A 112 48.75 -1.55 45.14
N LEU A 113 48.33 -0.28 45.03
CA LEU A 113 47.17 0.10 44.24
C LEU A 113 47.45 0.04 42.74
N GLY A 114 48.69 0.36 42.33
CA GLY A 114 49.17 0.24 40.96
C GLY A 114 49.12 -1.20 40.47
N ASP A 115 49.62 -2.15 41.26
CA ASP A 115 49.57 -3.58 40.94
C ASP A 115 48.11 -4.07 40.79
N SER A 116 47.22 -3.60 41.67
CA SER A 116 45.78 -3.91 41.62
C SER A 116 45.09 -3.31 40.39
N MET A 117 45.42 -2.06 40.05
CA MET A 117 44.89 -1.35 38.89
C MET A 117 45.40 -1.97 37.57
N GLU A 118 46.68 -2.36 37.52
CA GLU A 118 47.26 -3.03 36.36
C GLU A 118 46.57 -4.36 36.07
N HIS A 119 46.21 -5.12 37.12
CA HIS A 119 45.40 -6.33 36.97
C HIS A 119 44.04 -6.04 36.32
N CYS A 120 43.30 -5.05 36.84
CA CYS A 120 42.00 -4.67 36.28
C CYS A 120 42.09 -4.20 34.82
N ILE A 121 43.13 -3.45 34.46
CA ILE A 121 43.35 -2.99 33.08
C ILE A 121 43.65 -4.17 32.16
N LYS A 122 44.54 -5.08 32.57
CA LYS A 122 44.86 -6.29 31.79
C LYS A 122 43.63 -7.18 31.61
N GLN A 123 42.77 -7.26 32.63
CA GLN A 123 41.52 -8.02 32.58
C GLN A 123 40.53 -7.42 31.57
N ASN A 124 40.32 -6.09 31.60
CA ASN A 124 39.44 -5.41 30.64
C ASN A 124 39.95 -5.50 29.20
N ASN A 125 41.27 -5.50 29.00
CA ASN A 125 41.89 -5.67 27.68
C ASN A 125 41.94 -7.12 27.21
N ALA A 126 41.73 -8.11 28.08
CA ALA A 126 41.80 -9.52 27.71
C ALA A 126 40.60 -9.93 26.84
N ILE A 127 39.40 -9.46 27.19
CA ILE A 127 38.15 -9.70 26.47
C ILE A 127 37.27 -8.48 26.68
N ASP A 128 36.78 -7.90 25.57
CA ASP A 128 35.77 -6.85 25.64
C ASP A 128 34.40 -7.47 25.95
N ILE A 129 34.00 -7.42 27.22
CA ILE A 129 32.70 -7.93 27.68
C ILE A 129 31.52 -7.09 27.21
N TYR A 130 31.77 -5.91 26.63
CA TYR A 130 30.74 -5.02 26.11
C TYR A 130 30.57 -5.11 24.59
N GLU A 131 31.39 -5.90 23.90
CA GLU A 131 31.22 -6.16 22.47
C GLU A 131 30.00 -7.08 22.26
N GLU A 132 28.94 -6.52 21.68
CA GLU A 132 27.76 -7.28 21.29
C GLU A 132 28.03 -7.95 19.93
N TYR A 133 28.11 -9.27 19.92
CA TYR A 133 28.27 -10.02 18.67
C TYR A 133 27.00 -9.91 17.81
N PHE A 134 27.17 -9.75 16.50
CA PHE A 134 26.08 -9.77 15.51
C PHE A 134 25.12 -8.57 15.52
N VAL A 135 25.56 -7.38 15.94
CA VAL A 135 24.74 -6.14 15.84
C VAL A 135 24.25 -5.88 14.40
N ASP A 136 25.07 -6.22 13.40
CA ASP A 136 24.75 -6.08 11.97
C ASP A 136 24.33 -7.39 11.29
N ALA A 137 23.99 -8.45 12.04
CA ALA A 137 23.46 -9.65 11.41
C ALA A 137 22.09 -9.35 10.80
N VAL A 138 22.08 -9.26 9.47
CA VAL A 138 20.86 -9.15 8.67
C VAL A 138 19.95 -10.33 9.02
N ASP A 139 18.68 -10.03 9.30
CA ASP A 139 17.63 -10.97 9.70
C ASP A 139 17.76 -12.34 9.04
N ASN A 140 17.56 -13.38 9.86
CA ASN A 140 17.60 -14.79 9.47
C ASN A 140 17.02 -15.01 8.07
N ILE A 141 17.84 -15.55 7.17
CA ILE A 141 17.41 -16.10 5.88
C ILE A 141 16.61 -17.39 6.18
N SER A 142 15.45 -17.25 6.79
CA SER A 142 14.48 -18.34 6.83
C SER A 142 13.87 -18.40 5.45
N ALA A 143 14.36 -19.33 4.63
CA ALA A 143 13.72 -19.68 3.38
C ALA A 143 12.43 -20.44 3.67
N GLU A 144 11.43 -19.76 4.23
CA GLU A 144 10.10 -20.31 4.31
C GLU A 144 9.61 -20.54 2.87
N PRO A 145 9.11 -21.74 2.54
CA PRO A 145 8.52 -21.97 1.24
C PRO A 145 7.36 -20.97 1.05
N PRO A 146 7.16 -20.46 -0.18
CA PRO A 146 6.06 -19.55 -0.46
C PRO A 146 4.74 -20.23 -0.07
N ALA A 147 3.96 -19.56 0.78
CA ALA A 147 2.70 -20.08 1.31
C ALA A 147 1.65 -18.97 1.27
N ALA A 148 0.39 -19.37 1.06
CA ALA A 148 -0.76 -18.49 1.17
C ALA A 148 -1.81 -19.18 2.05
N LYS A 149 -2.15 -18.56 3.18
CA LYS A 149 -3.06 -19.11 4.18
C LYS A 149 -4.42 -18.42 4.07
N SER A 150 -5.51 -19.19 3.98
CA SER A 150 -6.85 -18.62 4.06
C SER A 150 -7.13 -18.16 5.50
N ILE A 151 -7.48 -16.88 5.66
CA ILE A 151 -7.82 -16.27 6.95
C ILE A 151 -9.33 -16.35 7.15
N ASN A 152 -10.08 -15.69 6.27
CA ASN A 152 -11.51 -15.46 6.38
C ASN A 152 -12.22 -15.70 5.05
N VAL A 153 -13.48 -16.13 5.12
CA VAL A 153 -14.34 -16.37 3.95
C VAL A 153 -15.66 -15.66 4.17
N TYR A 154 -15.90 -14.59 3.42
CA TYR A 154 -17.19 -13.90 3.40
C TYR A 154 -18.13 -14.61 2.44
N ARG A 155 -19.40 -14.70 2.80
CA ARG A 155 -20.44 -15.32 1.97
C ARG A 155 -21.62 -14.38 1.88
N ASP A 156 -22.26 -14.35 0.73
CA ASP A 156 -23.52 -13.61 0.57
C ASP A 156 -24.51 -14.05 1.68
N PRO A 157 -24.99 -13.14 2.56
CA PRO A 157 -25.92 -13.48 3.63
C PRO A 157 -27.29 -13.93 3.13
N ASN A 158 -27.59 -13.65 1.85
CA ASN A 158 -28.86 -14.00 1.24
C ASN A 158 -29.02 -15.50 0.98
N SER A 159 -30.27 -15.96 1.00
CA SER A 159 -30.62 -17.36 0.71
C SER A 159 -30.27 -17.76 -0.73
N ILE A 160 -30.49 -16.86 -1.68
CA ILE A 160 -30.09 -17.02 -3.08
C ILE A 160 -28.68 -16.47 -3.22
N LYS A 161 -27.71 -17.37 -3.39
CA LYS A 161 -26.30 -17.01 -3.55
C LYS A 161 -26.06 -16.34 -4.89
N ARG A 162 -25.49 -15.14 -4.86
CA ARG A 162 -25.09 -14.38 -6.06
C ARG A 162 -23.57 -14.42 -6.22
N PRO A 163 -23.05 -14.49 -7.45
CA PRO A 163 -21.62 -14.33 -7.71
C PRO A 163 -21.08 -13.01 -7.16
N ALA A 164 -19.89 -13.05 -6.57
CA ALA A 164 -19.17 -11.86 -6.16
C ALA A 164 -18.34 -11.34 -7.35
N SER A 165 -18.86 -10.32 -8.03
CA SER A 165 -18.36 -9.86 -9.34
C SER A 165 -17.12 -8.96 -9.24
N TYR A 166 -17.00 -8.16 -8.18
CA TYR A 166 -15.93 -7.19 -8.05
C TYR A 166 -15.56 -6.90 -6.59
N LEU A 167 -14.30 -6.51 -6.39
CA LEU A 167 -13.73 -6.22 -5.07
C LEU A 167 -13.03 -4.85 -5.05
N SER A 168 -13.15 -4.15 -3.92
CA SER A 168 -12.32 -2.97 -3.65
C SER A 168 -11.92 -2.93 -2.18
N TRP A 169 -10.61 -2.80 -1.94
CA TRP A 169 -10.06 -2.56 -0.62
C TRP A 169 -10.28 -1.13 -0.16
N TYR A 170 -10.44 -0.96 1.15
CA TYR A 170 -10.40 0.33 1.82
C TYR A 170 -8.97 0.93 1.71
N PRO A 171 -8.79 2.16 1.19
CA PRO A 171 -7.47 2.68 0.81
C PRO A 171 -6.49 2.99 1.94
N ASP A 172 -6.95 3.18 3.18
CA ASP A 172 -6.10 3.65 4.28
C ASP A 172 -5.37 2.46 4.95
N ASP A 173 -6.11 1.70 5.76
CA ASP A 173 -5.57 0.58 6.52
C ASP A 173 -6.00 -0.80 5.95
N GLY A 174 -6.94 -0.80 5.00
CA GLY A 174 -7.40 -2.04 4.35
C GLY A 174 -8.12 -3.03 5.27
N HIS A 175 -8.54 -2.61 6.47
CA HIS A 175 -9.37 -3.42 7.37
C HIS A 175 -10.80 -3.65 6.83
N LYS A 176 -11.23 -2.93 5.78
CA LYS A 176 -12.53 -3.14 5.12
C LYS A 176 -12.37 -3.51 3.66
N ILE A 177 -13.32 -4.31 3.17
CA ILE A 177 -13.43 -4.67 1.77
C ILE A 177 -14.88 -4.51 1.29
N ALA A 178 -15.08 -3.78 0.20
CA ALA A 178 -16.36 -3.71 -0.48
C ALA A 178 -16.45 -4.85 -1.51
N VAL A 179 -17.54 -5.62 -1.42
CA VAL A 179 -17.81 -6.76 -2.31
C VAL A 179 -19.10 -6.49 -3.08
N ALA A 180 -18.98 -6.42 -4.41
CA ALA A 180 -20.12 -6.30 -5.30
C ALA A 180 -20.68 -7.68 -5.63
N TYR A 181 -22.00 -7.86 -5.46
CA TYR A 181 -22.69 -9.10 -5.78
C TYR A 181 -23.64 -8.88 -6.96
N SER A 182 -23.41 -9.61 -8.05
CA SER A 182 -24.25 -9.54 -9.24
C SER A 182 -24.22 -10.83 -10.04
N VAL A 183 -25.33 -11.11 -10.73
CA VAL A 183 -25.42 -12.20 -11.70
C VAL A 183 -25.38 -11.58 -13.08
N LEU A 184 -24.34 -11.80 -13.88
CA LEU A 184 -24.28 -11.24 -15.24
C LEU A 184 -25.15 -12.03 -16.23
N ASP A 185 -25.44 -13.29 -15.93
CA ASP A 185 -26.33 -14.16 -16.69
C ASP A 185 -27.79 -13.73 -16.52
N PHE A 186 -28.30 -12.85 -17.39
CA PHE A 186 -29.65 -12.27 -17.28
C PHE A 186 -30.77 -13.31 -17.12
N GLN A 187 -30.65 -14.48 -17.76
CA GLN A 187 -31.65 -15.55 -17.69
C GLN A 187 -31.73 -16.25 -16.32
N LYS A 188 -30.69 -16.10 -15.49
CA LYS A 188 -30.60 -16.73 -14.17
C LYS A 188 -31.07 -15.82 -13.03
N MET A 189 -31.53 -14.61 -13.32
CA MET A 189 -32.02 -13.68 -12.30
C MET A 189 -33.49 -13.99 -11.92
N PRO A 190 -33.77 -14.52 -10.71
CA PRO A 190 -35.13 -14.65 -10.22
C PRO A 190 -35.65 -13.28 -9.74
N ALA A 191 -36.97 -13.07 -9.83
CA ALA A 191 -37.61 -11.78 -9.49
C ALA A 191 -37.44 -11.36 -8.01
N ASN A 192 -37.21 -12.31 -7.10
CA ASN A 192 -37.02 -12.05 -5.66
C ASN A 192 -35.53 -12.01 -5.25
N MET A 193 -34.61 -11.79 -6.21
CA MET A 193 -33.19 -11.67 -5.91
C MET A 193 -32.89 -10.33 -5.23
N CYS A 194 -32.14 -10.38 -4.13
CA CYS A 194 -31.63 -9.17 -3.48
C CYS A 194 -30.70 -8.41 -4.43
N LEU A 195 -30.73 -7.07 -4.39
CA LEU A 195 -29.86 -6.20 -5.18
C LEU A 195 -28.67 -5.66 -4.37
N ASP A 196 -28.70 -5.85 -3.05
CA ASP A 196 -27.77 -5.23 -2.13
C ASP A 196 -26.35 -5.83 -2.25
N SER A 197 -25.34 -4.99 -2.08
CA SER A 197 -23.95 -5.39 -1.94
C SER A 197 -23.45 -5.01 -0.55
N TYR A 198 -22.27 -5.45 -0.14
CA TYR A 198 -21.86 -5.37 1.26
C TYR A 198 -20.43 -4.89 1.42
N ILE A 199 -20.20 -4.16 2.50
CA ILE A 199 -18.88 -3.84 3.04
C ILE A 199 -18.63 -4.79 4.20
N TRP A 200 -17.53 -5.52 4.12
CA TRP A 200 -17.08 -6.47 5.12
C TRP A 200 -15.87 -5.92 5.85
N ASP A 201 -15.82 -6.16 7.14
CA ASP A 201 -14.66 -5.94 7.98
C ASP A 201 -13.79 -7.21 7.97
N VAL A 202 -12.47 -7.04 7.90
CA VAL A 202 -11.50 -8.14 7.85
C VAL A 202 -11.50 -8.92 9.15
N GLU A 203 -11.78 -8.28 10.28
CA GLU A 203 -11.81 -8.95 11.57
C GLU A 203 -13.12 -9.74 11.80
N ASN A 204 -14.22 -9.29 11.18
CA ASN A 204 -15.57 -9.79 11.44
C ASN A 204 -16.22 -10.44 10.20
N PRO A 205 -16.01 -11.75 9.95
CA PRO A 205 -16.46 -12.40 8.73
C PRO A 205 -17.94 -12.84 8.73
N ASN A 206 -18.61 -12.87 9.87
CA ASN A 206 -19.94 -13.47 9.98
C ASN A 206 -21.08 -12.55 9.53
N THR A 207 -20.89 -11.23 9.66
CA THR A 207 -21.92 -10.23 9.36
C THR A 207 -21.29 -9.07 8.62
N PRO A 208 -21.92 -8.57 7.54
CA PRO A 208 -21.43 -7.37 6.87
C PRO A 208 -21.56 -6.16 7.80
N GLU A 209 -20.59 -5.25 7.74
CA GLU A 209 -20.60 -4.03 8.53
C GLU A 209 -21.65 -3.05 8.00
N GLN A 210 -21.71 -2.91 6.68
CA GLN A 210 -22.62 -2.00 6.01
C GLN A 210 -23.19 -2.62 4.74
N THR A 211 -24.51 -2.47 4.57
CA THR A 211 -25.23 -2.85 3.36
C THR A 211 -25.31 -1.65 2.42
N LEU A 212 -25.05 -1.87 1.13
CA LEU A 212 -25.22 -0.91 0.05
C LEU A 212 -26.44 -1.34 -0.78
N SER A 213 -27.47 -0.49 -0.81
CA SER A 213 -28.74 -0.78 -1.47
C SER A 213 -28.91 0.05 -2.75
N PRO A 214 -28.50 -0.49 -3.92
CA PRO A 214 -28.62 0.18 -5.21
C PRO A 214 -30.01 0.01 -5.84
N ALA A 215 -30.30 0.76 -6.90
CA ALA A 215 -31.51 0.58 -7.73
C ALA A 215 -31.43 -0.65 -8.66
N SER A 216 -30.24 -1.18 -8.90
CA SER A 216 -29.93 -2.33 -9.77
C SER A 216 -28.65 -3.01 -9.25
N PRO A 217 -28.38 -4.30 -9.49
CA PRO A 217 -27.20 -4.97 -8.95
C PRO A 217 -25.90 -4.23 -9.33
N ILE A 218 -24.99 -4.12 -8.36
CA ILE A 218 -23.67 -3.50 -8.57
C ILE A 218 -22.77 -4.51 -9.25
N VAL A 219 -22.24 -4.13 -10.42
CA VAL A 219 -21.32 -4.97 -11.21
C VAL A 219 -19.88 -4.67 -10.82
N SER A 220 -19.52 -3.40 -10.75
CA SER A 220 -18.18 -2.91 -10.39
C SER A 220 -18.28 -1.89 -9.26
N ILE A 221 -17.32 -1.92 -8.33
CA ILE A 221 -17.28 -1.00 -7.18
C ILE A 221 -15.84 -0.58 -6.87
N LYS A 222 -15.63 0.69 -6.53
CA LYS A 222 -14.31 1.23 -6.15
C LYS A 222 -14.39 2.28 -5.05
N TYR A 223 -13.57 2.10 -4.02
CA TYR A 223 -13.28 3.14 -3.03
C TYR A 223 -12.52 4.29 -3.66
N ASN A 224 -12.81 5.51 -3.19
CA ASN A 224 -12.05 6.69 -3.55
C ASN A 224 -10.69 6.69 -2.81
N PRO A 225 -9.55 6.71 -3.52
CA PRO A 225 -8.23 6.69 -2.89
C PRO A 225 -7.93 7.94 -2.03
N LYS A 226 -8.68 9.02 -2.17
CA LYS A 226 -8.50 10.26 -1.39
C LYS A 226 -9.45 10.43 -0.22
N ASP A 227 -10.72 10.03 -0.38
CA ASP A 227 -11.72 10.03 0.70
C ASP A 227 -12.24 8.60 0.88
N PRO A 228 -11.71 7.85 1.87
CA PRO A 228 -12.08 6.45 2.09
C PRO A 228 -13.57 6.23 2.39
N HIS A 229 -14.32 7.27 2.77
CA HIS A 229 -15.75 7.14 3.03
C HIS A 229 -16.60 7.08 1.76
N ILE A 230 -16.04 7.48 0.61
CA ILE A 230 -16.76 7.57 -0.66
C ILE A 230 -16.46 6.36 -1.54
N LEU A 231 -17.52 5.77 -2.08
CA LEU A 231 -17.49 4.65 -3.02
C LEU A 231 -18.25 5.03 -4.28
N VAL A 232 -17.78 4.61 -5.44
CA VAL A 232 -18.56 4.64 -6.69
C VAL A 232 -18.76 3.21 -7.16
N GLY A 233 -19.95 2.96 -7.70
CA GLY A 233 -20.31 1.68 -8.29
C GLY A 233 -21.05 1.83 -9.60
N GLY A 234 -20.70 0.96 -10.54
CA GLY A 234 -21.37 0.79 -11.82
C GLY A 234 -22.46 -0.28 -11.70
N LEU A 235 -23.67 0.03 -12.15
CA LEU A 235 -24.82 -0.87 -12.06
C LEU A 235 -25.00 -1.67 -13.34
N TYR A 236 -25.75 -2.77 -13.22
CA TYR A 236 -26.10 -3.64 -14.36
C TYR A 236 -26.92 -2.94 -15.45
N ASN A 237 -27.78 -1.97 -15.08
CA ASN A 237 -28.60 -1.21 -16.03
C ASN A 237 -27.87 -0.01 -16.67
N GLY A 238 -26.55 0.09 -16.51
CA GLY A 238 -25.73 1.16 -17.08
C GLY A 238 -25.66 2.46 -16.26
N LEU A 239 -26.46 2.57 -15.19
CA LEU A 239 -26.40 3.71 -14.28
C LEU A 239 -25.15 3.67 -13.40
N LEU A 240 -24.74 4.84 -12.93
CA LEU A 240 -23.64 5.01 -11.99
C LEU A 240 -24.20 5.61 -10.71
N SER A 241 -23.74 5.11 -9.58
CA SER A 241 -24.15 5.62 -8.27
C SER A 241 -22.94 5.76 -7.38
N TYR A 242 -23.00 6.68 -6.43
CA TYR A 242 -22.00 6.79 -5.40
C TYR A 242 -22.61 6.73 -4.01
N TRP A 243 -21.85 6.18 -3.08
CA TRP A 243 -22.23 6.00 -1.68
C TRP A 243 -21.25 6.77 -0.80
N ASP A 244 -21.78 7.29 0.30
CA ASP A 244 -20.99 7.83 1.40
C ASP A 244 -21.31 6.96 2.61
N THR A 245 -20.32 6.22 3.11
CA THR A 245 -20.45 5.30 4.25
C THR A 245 -21.09 5.96 5.47
N ARG A 246 -20.90 7.27 5.63
CA ARG A 246 -21.43 8.09 6.74
C ARG A 246 -22.93 8.39 6.63
N LYS A 247 -23.52 8.29 5.44
CA LYS A 247 -24.92 8.66 5.17
C LYS A 247 -25.90 7.48 5.20
N GLY A 248 -25.39 6.25 5.22
CA GLY A 248 -26.19 5.03 5.31
C GLY A 248 -26.10 4.15 4.07
N SER A 249 -27.13 3.32 3.85
CA SER A 249 -27.11 2.24 2.85
C SER A 249 -27.50 2.67 1.43
N PHE A 250 -28.32 3.70 1.30
CA PHE A 250 -28.80 4.17 -0.01
C PHE A 250 -27.73 5.02 -0.72
N PRO A 251 -27.69 5.01 -2.07
CA PRO A 251 -26.80 5.88 -2.82
C PRO A 251 -27.12 7.35 -2.52
N VAL A 252 -26.09 8.18 -2.48
CA VAL A 252 -26.23 9.62 -2.25
C VAL A 252 -26.77 10.31 -3.49
N ASP A 253 -26.31 9.87 -4.67
CA ASP A 253 -26.80 10.32 -5.97
C ASP A 253 -26.62 9.20 -7.01
N THR A 254 -27.43 9.26 -8.06
CA THR A 254 -27.44 8.30 -9.17
C THR A 254 -27.54 9.05 -10.50
N SER A 255 -26.72 8.67 -11.48
CA SER A 255 -26.72 9.30 -12.80
C SER A 255 -28.04 9.09 -13.54
N PRO A 256 -28.47 10.03 -14.41
CA PRO A 256 -29.70 9.87 -15.17
C PRO A 256 -29.53 8.87 -16.32
N ILE A 257 -30.58 8.10 -16.60
CA ILE A 257 -30.57 7.05 -17.63
C ILE A 257 -30.23 7.56 -19.04
N GLU A 258 -30.62 8.79 -19.38
CA GLU A 258 -30.41 9.37 -20.72
C GLU A 258 -28.94 9.63 -21.05
N LYS A 259 -28.11 9.89 -20.03
CA LYS A 259 -26.70 10.27 -20.18
C LYS A 259 -25.74 9.20 -19.64
N SER A 260 -26.26 8.07 -19.19
CA SER A 260 -25.48 6.96 -18.64
C SER A 260 -25.16 5.91 -19.72
N HIS A 261 -24.44 4.85 -19.34
CA HIS A 261 -24.23 3.71 -20.22
C HIS A 261 -25.55 3.00 -20.55
N ARG A 262 -25.58 2.29 -21.68
CA ARG A 262 -26.74 1.47 -22.07
C ARG A 262 -26.62 0.02 -21.63
N ASP A 263 -25.40 -0.40 -21.36
CA ASP A 263 -25.01 -1.75 -21.02
C ASP A 263 -24.38 -1.79 -19.61
N PRO A 264 -24.23 -2.99 -18.99
CA PRO A 264 -23.61 -3.14 -17.68
C PRO A 264 -22.26 -2.44 -17.58
N VAL A 265 -22.04 -1.71 -16.48
CA VAL A 265 -20.77 -1.01 -16.25
C VAL A 265 -19.75 -1.99 -15.64
N TYR A 266 -18.90 -2.57 -16.50
CA TYR A 266 -17.93 -3.59 -16.11
C TYR A 266 -16.80 -3.07 -15.24
N ASN A 267 -16.41 -1.81 -15.40
CA ASN A 267 -15.32 -1.24 -14.63
C ASN A 267 -15.50 0.25 -14.39
N VAL A 268 -15.01 0.70 -13.24
CA VAL A 268 -14.96 2.09 -12.81
C VAL A 268 -13.58 2.31 -12.20
N SER A 269 -12.96 3.47 -12.44
CA SER A 269 -11.80 3.87 -11.64
C SER A 269 -11.67 5.38 -11.49
N TRP A 270 -11.08 5.76 -10.37
CA TRP A 270 -10.93 7.14 -9.95
C TRP A 270 -9.79 7.83 -10.69
N VAL A 271 -10.03 9.09 -11.04
CA VAL A 271 -8.99 9.97 -11.55
C VAL A 271 -8.27 10.59 -10.37
N GLN A 272 -6.94 10.57 -10.38
CA GLN A 272 -6.16 11.28 -9.38
C GLN A 272 -6.11 12.79 -9.67
N SER A 273 -7.27 13.44 -9.67
CA SER A 273 -7.41 14.88 -9.78
C SER A 273 -7.14 15.55 -8.43
N LYS A 274 -6.83 16.84 -8.40
CA LYS A 274 -6.64 17.57 -7.12
C LYS A 274 -7.89 17.52 -6.24
N SER A 275 -9.09 17.58 -6.85
CA SER A 275 -10.38 17.52 -6.14
C SER A 275 -10.72 16.13 -5.63
N GLY A 276 -10.20 15.05 -6.23
CA GLY A 276 -10.53 13.68 -5.82
C GLY A 276 -12.00 13.30 -6.04
N CYS A 277 -12.69 14.01 -6.92
CA CYS A 277 -14.13 13.86 -7.16
C CYS A 277 -14.45 13.27 -8.55
N GLU A 278 -13.44 13.09 -9.40
CA GLU A 278 -13.61 12.66 -10.78
C GLU A 278 -13.34 11.15 -10.93
N PHE A 279 -14.12 10.46 -11.76
CA PHE A 279 -13.92 9.05 -12.09
C PHE A 279 -14.33 8.75 -13.54
N PHE A 280 -13.90 7.59 -14.05
CA PHE A 280 -14.29 7.08 -15.37
C PHE A 280 -15.03 5.77 -15.26
N SER A 281 -15.87 5.51 -16.25
CA SER A 281 -16.58 4.25 -16.41
C SER A 281 -16.43 3.70 -17.81
N VAL A 282 -16.45 2.38 -17.92
CA VAL A 282 -16.43 1.65 -19.20
C VAL A 282 -17.54 0.61 -19.23
N SER A 283 -18.08 0.40 -20.42
CA SER A 283 -19.14 -0.56 -20.69
C SER A 283 -18.96 -1.21 -22.07
N THR A 284 -19.74 -2.26 -22.34
CA THR A 284 -19.77 -2.97 -23.62
C THR A 284 -20.42 -2.18 -24.73
N ASP A 285 -21.09 -1.08 -24.41
CA ASP A 285 -21.56 -0.09 -25.38
C ASP A 285 -20.42 0.63 -26.13
N GLY A 286 -19.16 0.38 -25.74
CA GLY A 286 -17.95 0.93 -26.35
C GLY A 286 -17.73 2.40 -26.05
N GLN A 287 -18.41 2.92 -25.03
CA GLN A 287 -18.21 4.28 -24.53
C GLN A 287 -17.36 4.25 -23.27
N VAL A 288 -16.52 5.27 -23.12
CA VAL A 288 -15.89 5.66 -21.87
C VAL A 288 -16.51 6.99 -21.47
N LEU A 289 -17.01 7.07 -20.24
CA LEU A 289 -17.67 8.27 -19.72
C LEU A 289 -16.90 8.82 -18.52
N TRP A 290 -16.79 10.16 -18.47
CA TRP A 290 -16.15 10.90 -17.40
C TRP A 290 -17.20 11.50 -16.49
N TRP A 291 -17.06 11.32 -15.19
CA TRP A 291 -18.03 11.79 -14.20
C TRP A 291 -17.35 12.59 -13.09
N ASP A 292 -18.10 13.50 -12.49
CA ASP A 292 -17.74 14.22 -11.27
C ASP A 292 -18.87 13.99 -10.25
N ILE A 293 -18.53 13.46 -9.07
CA ILE A 293 -19.52 13.19 -8.01
C ILE A 293 -20.25 14.44 -7.52
N ARG A 294 -19.69 15.63 -7.73
CA ARG A 294 -20.32 16.91 -7.34
C ARG A 294 -21.45 17.30 -8.29
N LYS A 295 -21.45 16.77 -9.51
CA LYS A 295 -22.45 17.02 -10.54
C LYS A 295 -22.67 15.75 -11.37
N LEU A 296 -23.39 14.78 -10.80
CA LEU A 296 -23.66 13.50 -11.46
C LEU A 296 -24.80 13.56 -12.50
N SER A 297 -25.38 14.74 -12.72
CA SER A 297 -26.46 14.94 -13.71
C SER A 297 -26.01 14.74 -15.16
N GLU A 298 -24.71 14.87 -15.45
CA GLU A 298 -24.17 14.69 -16.80
C GLU A 298 -22.68 14.30 -16.77
N PRO A 299 -22.22 13.52 -17.77
CA PRO A 299 -20.81 13.24 -17.91
C PRO A 299 -20.07 14.52 -18.30
N THR A 300 -18.88 14.71 -17.73
CA THR A 300 -17.98 15.82 -18.07
C THR A 300 -17.44 15.68 -19.49
N GLU A 301 -17.21 14.45 -19.92
CA GLU A 301 -16.65 14.12 -21.23
C GLU A 301 -17.09 12.70 -21.64
N THR A 302 -17.14 12.44 -22.94
CA THR A 302 -17.46 11.14 -23.52
C THR A 302 -16.42 10.80 -24.60
N MET A 303 -16.06 9.53 -24.67
CA MET A 303 -15.20 8.95 -25.72
C MET A 303 -15.83 7.67 -26.23
N ILE A 304 -15.81 7.48 -27.54
CA ILE A 304 -16.21 6.24 -28.20
C ILE A 304 -14.93 5.52 -28.65
N ILE A 305 -14.87 4.21 -28.40
CA ILE A 305 -13.76 3.37 -28.81
C ILE A 305 -14.02 2.88 -30.24
N ASP A 306 -13.51 3.63 -31.21
CA ASP A 306 -13.53 3.29 -32.64
C ASP A 306 -12.09 3.21 -33.18
N PRO A 307 -11.50 2.00 -33.29
CA PRO A 307 -10.12 1.83 -33.71
C PRO A 307 -9.89 2.12 -35.19
N GLU A 308 -10.85 1.81 -36.05
CA GLU A 308 -10.71 1.88 -37.52
C GLU A 308 -11.34 3.14 -38.12
N LYS A 309 -12.02 3.96 -37.31
CA LYS A 309 -12.70 5.20 -37.72
C LYS A 309 -13.76 4.95 -38.81
N ASN A 310 -14.30 3.73 -38.84
CA ASN A 310 -15.30 3.27 -39.79
C ASN A 310 -16.67 3.04 -39.12
N GLY A 311 -16.81 3.40 -37.83
CA GLY A 311 -18.01 3.15 -37.05
C GLY A 311 -18.06 1.77 -36.41
N SER A 312 -16.99 0.98 -36.48
CA SER A 312 -16.86 -0.30 -35.77
C SER A 312 -16.54 -0.03 -34.29
N ILE A 313 -17.59 0.13 -33.49
CA ILE A 313 -17.48 0.39 -32.05
C ILE A 313 -17.07 -0.90 -31.34
N VAL A 314 -16.08 -0.81 -30.46
CA VAL A 314 -15.58 -1.94 -29.67
C VAL A 314 -15.90 -1.73 -28.20
N GLY A 315 -16.56 -2.71 -27.58
CA GLY A 315 -16.87 -2.73 -26.14
C GLY A 315 -15.61 -2.77 -25.27
N GLY A 316 -15.64 -2.06 -24.15
CA GLY A 316 -14.57 -2.06 -23.15
C GLY A 316 -14.96 -2.84 -21.89
N THR A 317 -14.05 -3.66 -21.39
CA THR A 317 -14.27 -4.56 -20.24
C THR A 317 -13.55 -4.09 -18.99
N VAL A 318 -12.32 -3.59 -19.14
CA VAL A 318 -11.44 -3.21 -18.04
C VAL A 318 -10.77 -1.88 -18.34
N LEU A 319 -10.51 -1.11 -17.29
CA LEU A 319 -9.87 0.19 -17.41
C LEU A 319 -8.79 0.36 -16.33
N ASP A 320 -7.69 1.01 -16.71
CA ASP A 320 -6.61 1.32 -15.78
C ASP A 320 -5.99 2.71 -16.07
N PHE A 321 -5.74 3.45 -14.99
CA PHE A 321 -5.32 4.85 -15.06
C PHE A 321 -3.89 5.02 -14.56
N GLU A 322 -3.13 5.90 -15.22
CA GLU A 322 -1.78 6.22 -14.76
C GLU A 322 -1.83 7.22 -13.59
N THR A 323 -1.37 6.80 -12.42
CA THR A 323 -1.40 7.61 -11.17
C THR A 323 -0.52 8.86 -11.26
N THR A 324 0.60 8.81 -11.97
CA THR A 324 1.55 9.94 -12.09
C THR A 324 1.13 11.00 -13.10
N MET A 325 0.54 10.59 -14.22
CA MET A 325 0.09 11.50 -15.28
C MET A 325 -1.40 11.36 -15.51
N PRO A 326 -2.23 12.31 -15.03
CA PRO A 326 -3.67 12.12 -14.97
C PRO A 326 -4.40 12.24 -16.32
N THR A 327 -3.69 12.02 -17.42
CA THR A 327 -4.16 12.20 -18.79
C THR A 327 -4.11 10.92 -19.59
N LYS A 328 -3.23 9.98 -19.24
CA LYS A 328 -3.09 8.70 -19.94
C LYS A 328 -3.85 7.61 -19.20
N PHE A 329 -4.58 6.80 -19.94
CA PHE A 329 -5.30 5.65 -19.41
C PHE A 329 -5.34 4.56 -20.47
N MET A 330 -5.60 3.34 -20.04
CA MET A 330 -5.74 2.21 -20.94
C MET A 330 -7.12 1.60 -20.77
N VAL A 331 -7.65 1.06 -21.87
CA VAL A 331 -8.89 0.30 -21.90
C VAL A 331 -8.60 -1.05 -22.55
N GLY A 332 -8.97 -2.12 -21.85
CA GLY A 332 -9.03 -3.45 -22.42
C GLY A 332 -10.39 -3.66 -23.06
N SER A 333 -10.41 -4.23 -24.26
CA SER A 333 -11.64 -4.50 -24.99
C SER A 333 -12.02 -5.98 -25.04
N GLU A 334 -13.26 -6.20 -25.45
CA GLU A 334 -13.81 -7.55 -25.67
C GLU A 334 -13.19 -8.29 -26.86
N ASN A 335 -12.64 -7.56 -27.84
CA ASN A 335 -12.01 -8.15 -29.02
C ASN A 335 -10.53 -8.51 -28.82
N GLY A 336 -10.00 -8.40 -27.60
CA GLY A 336 -8.61 -8.77 -27.28
C GLY A 336 -7.55 -7.71 -27.59
N SER A 337 -7.96 -6.48 -27.85
CA SER A 337 -7.06 -5.34 -28.10
C SER A 337 -6.96 -4.43 -26.88
N ILE A 338 -5.78 -3.85 -26.65
CA ILE A 338 -5.60 -2.85 -25.59
C ILE A 338 -5.49 -1.48 -26.25
N PHE A 339 -6.32 -0.55 -25.81
CA PHE A 339 -6.33 0.84 -26.29
C PHE A 339 -5.64 1.74 -25.27
N MET A 340 -4.53 2.36 -25.66
CA MET A 340 -3.95 3.47 -24.90
C MET A 340 -4.61 4.77 -25.34
N CYS A 341 -5.18 5.48 -24.37
CA CYS A 341 -5.94 6.68 -24.59
C CYS A 341 -5.38 7.90 -23.83
N ASN A 342 -5.57 9.08 -24.40
CA ASN A 342 -5.19 10.35 -23.79
C ASN A 342 -6.40 11.29 -23.68
N LYS A 343 -6.75 11.65 -22.44
CA LYS A 343 -7.86 12.56 -22.11
C LYS A 343 -7.69 13.95 -22.74
N LYS A 344 -6.47 14.48 -22.83
CA LYS A 344 -6.23 15.88 -23.28
C LYS A 344 -6.25 16.07 -24.79
N ALA A 345 -6.36 15.01 -25.59
CA ALA A 345 -6.35 15.15 -27.04
C ALA A 345 -7.64 15.82 -27.52
N LYS A 346 -7.49 16.91 -28.29
CA LYS A 346 -8.61 17.74 -28.77
C LYS A 346 -9.46 17.02 -29.81
N ASN A 347 -8.82 16.24 -30.68
CA ASN A 347 -9.50 15.46 -31.70
C ASN A 347 -9.90 14.11 -31.11
N PRO A 348 -11.18 13.70 -31.18
CA PRO A 348 -11.63 12.37 -30.73
C PRO A 348 -10.80 11.23 -31.35
N SER A 349 -10.42 11.39 -32.63
CA SER A 349 -9.64 10.44 -33.41
C SER A 349 -8.15 10.33 -33.01
N GLU A 350 -7.64 11.27 -32.21
CA GLU A 350 -6.28 11.27 -31.65
C GLU A 350 -6.27 10.88 -30.18
N LYS A 351 -7.46 10.75 -29.55
CA LYS A 351 -7.53 10.29 -28.18
C LYS A 351 -7.02 8.87 -28.03
N ILE A 352 -7.23 7.99 -29.01
CA ILE A 352 -6.57 6.67 -29.08
C ILE A 352 -5.17 6.86 -29.65
N THR A 353 -4.16 6.68 -28.82
CA THR A 353 -2.74 6.90 -29.18
C THR A 353 -2.08 5.62 -29.71
N HIS A 354 -2.28 4.49 -29.02
CA HIS A 354 -1.70 3.20 -29.39
C HIS A 354 -2.71 2.07 -29.22
N ILE A 355 -2.58 1.07 -30.09
CA ILE A 355 -3.37 -0.17 -30.06
C ILE A 355 -2.39 -1.32 -29.92
N TYR A 356 -2.57 -2.15 -28.90
CA TYR A 356 -1.79 -3.38 -28.68
C TYR A 356 -2.68 -4.59 -28.99
N PRO A 357 -2.55 -5.21 -30.17
CA PRO A 357 -3.21 -6.46 -30.49
C PRO A 357 -2.39 -7.62 -29.95
N GLY A 358 -3.00 -8.54 -29.18
CA GLY A 358 -2.27 -9.72 -28.71
C GLY A 358 -3.07 -10.81 -28.04
N HIS A 359 -4.25 -10.50 -27.52
CA HIS A 359 -5.14 -11.49 -26.92
C HIS A 359 -6.11 -12.04 -27.96
N HIS A 360 -6.47 -13.31 -27.81
CA HIS A 360 -7.46 -13.96 -28.68
C HIS A 360 -8.90 -13.77 -28.18
N GLY A 361 -9.06 -13.45 -26.89
CA GLY A 361 -10.34 -13.30 -26.23
C GLY A 361 -10.48 -11.95 -25.50
N PRO A 362 -11.64 -11.73 -24.84
CA PRO A 362 -11.92 -10.53 -24.06
C PRO A 362 -10.89 -10.30 -22.98
N ILE A 363 -10.41 -9.08 -22.84
CA ILE A 363 -9.45 -8.75 -21.78
C ILE A 363 -10.19 -8.68 -20.46
N CYS A 364 -9.88 -9.59 -19.54
CA CYS A 364 -10.51 -9.65 -18.23
C CYS A 364 -9.78 -8.78 -17.20
N ALA A 365 -8.45 -8.66 -17.30
CA ALA A 365 -7.64 -7.87 -16.38
C ALA A 365 -6.61 -7.02 -17.12
N LEU A 366 -6.41 -5.81 -16.61
CA LEU A 366 -5.44 -4.84 -17.08
C LEU A 366 -4.97 -4.02 -15.88
N GLN A 367 -3.67 -4.04 -15.61
CA GLN A 367 -3.09 -3.27 -14.51
C GLN A 367 -1.65 -2.90 -14.82
N ARG A 368 -1.31 -1.62 -14.70
CA ARG A 368 0.09 -1.15 -14.69
C ARG A 368 0.85 -1.70 -13.49
N ASN A 369 2.14 -1.95 -13.68
CA ASN A 369 3.01 -2.34 -12.58
C ASN A 369 3.15 -1.13 -11.62
N PRO A 370 2.88 -1.28 -10.30
CA PRO A 370 2.94 -0.19 -9.32
C PRO A 370 4.30 0.51 -9.23
N PHE A 371 5.38 -0.21 -9.51
CA PHE A 371 6.75 0.31 -9.45
C PHE A 371 7.26 0.82 -10.80
N PHE A 372 6.77 0.22 -11.90
CA PHE A 372 7.24 0.48 -13.26
C PHE A 372 6.07 0.81 -14.19
N LEU A 373 5.59 2.06 -14.15
CA LEU A 373 4.36 2.49 -14.82
C LEU A 373 4.36 2.35 -16.36
N LYS A 374 5.54 2.22 -16.98
CA LYS A 374 5.68 1.91 -18.41
C LYS A 374 5.33 0.47 -18.76
N ASN A 375 5.32 -0.43 -17.78
CA ASN A 375 5.03 -1.84 -17.96
C ASN A 375 3.66 -2.16 -17.37
N PHE A 376 2.92 -3.03 -18.04
CA PHE A 376 1.57 -3.38 -17.62
C PHE A 376 1.28 -4.85 -17.87
N LEU A 377 0.43 -5.41 -17.01
CA LEU A 377 -0.05 -6.78 -17.07
C LEU A 377 -1.42 -6.80 -17.70
N THR A 378 -1.63 -7.80 -18.55
CA THR A 378 -2.93 -8.07 -19.17
C THR A 378 -3.24 -9.55 -19.09
N ILE A 379 -4.53 -9.85 -18.97
CA ILE A 379 -5.07 -11.20 -18.99
C ILE A 379 -6.34 -11.16 -19.83
N GLY A 380 -6.41 -11.96 -20.88
CA GLY A 380 -7.62 -12.05 -21.71
C GLY A 380 -7.92 -13.43 -22.30
N ASP A 381 -7.00 -14.38 -22.20
CA ASP A 381 -7.20 -15.71 -22.76
C ASP A 381 -6.69 -16.81 -21.80
N TRP A 382 -5.75 -17.64 -22.25
CA TRP A 382 -5.13 -18.72 -21.48
C TRP A 382 -3.74 -18.35 -20.92
N LYS A 383 -3.26 -17.13 -21.17
CA LYS A 383 -1.96 -16.65 -20.69
C LYS A 383 -2.06 -15.25 -20.09
N ALA A 384 -1.18 -14.97 -19.15
CA ALA A 384 -0.92 -13.64 -18.66
C ALA A 384 0.25 -13.04 -19.46
N GLN A 385 0.10 -11.80 -19.89
CA GLN A 385 1.10 -11.12 -20.71
C GLN A 385 1.52 -9.81 -20.09
N ILE A 386 2.83 -9.60 -20.06
CA ILE A 386 3.46 -8.36 -19.60
C ILE A 386 3.93 -7.60 -20.84
N TRP A 387 3.61 -6.32 -20.86
CA TRP A 387 3.84 -5.42 -21.98
C TRP A 387 4.69 -4.25 -21.54
N ALA A 388 5.39 -3.64 -22.49
CA ALA A 388 6.02 -2.33 -22.33
C ALA A 388 5.30 -1.34 -23.25
N GLU A 389 5.00 -0.12 -22.75
CA GLU A 389 4.27 0.92 -23.49
C GLU A 389 4.91 1.23 -24.86
N ASP A 390 6.24 1.16 -24.95
CA ASP A 390 7.01 1.49 -26.16
C ASP A 390 7.07 0.34 -27.19
N VAL A 391 6.51 -0.84 -26.89
CA VAL A 391 6.62 -2.06 -27.73
C VAL A 391 5.23 -2.60 -28.09
N LYS A 392 5.01 -2.92 -29.36
CA LYS A 392 3.71 -3.40 -29.85
C LYS A 392 3.44 -4.88 -29.58
N SER A 393 4.49 -5.67 -29.33
CA SER A 393 4.40 -7.06 -28.91
C SER A 393 4.54 -7.18 -27.38
N PRO A 394 3.98 -8.23 -26.76
CA PRO A 394 4.19 -8.50 -25.35
C PRO A 394 5.67 -8.85 -25.11
N ILE A 395 6.27 -8.27 -24.07
CA ILE A 395 7.69 -8.51 -23.74
C ILE A 395 7.90 -9.86 -23.06
N MET A 396 6.91 -10.29 -22.28
CA MET A 396 6.93 -11.56 -21.57
C MET A 396 5.52 -12.14 -21.57
N SER A 397 5.42 -13.46 -21.66
CA SER A 397 4.15 -14.18 -21.63
C SER A 397 4.31 -15.44 -20.81
N THR A 398 3.36 -15.72 -19.93
CA THR A 398 3.34 -16.97 -19.17
C THR A 398 3.02 -18.14 -20.10
N LYS A 399 3.32 -19.35 -19.63
CA LYS A 399 2.89 -20.60 -20.27
C LYS A 399 1.37 -20.61 -20.45
N TYR A 400 0.91 -21.25 -21.53
CA TYR A 400 -0.51 -21.52 -21.75
C TYR A 400 -1.07 -22.36 -20.61
N SER A 401 -2.08 -21.83 -19.94
CA SER A 401 -2.84 -22.54 -18.94
C SER A 401 -3.87 -23.46 -19.61
N MET A 402 -4.22 -24.55 -18.94
CA MET A 402 -5.27 -25.46 -19.42
C MET A 402 -6.67 -24.86 -19.25
N GLN A 403 -6.83 -23.96 -18.28
CA GLN A 403 -8.08 -23.27 -17.98
C GLN A 403 -7.98 -21.79 -18.36
N TYR A 404 -9.14 -21.18 -18.65
CA TYR A 404 -9.21 -19.74 -18.90
C TYR A 404 -8.84 -18.95 -17.64
N LEU A 405 -8.05 -17.91 -17.84
CA LEU A 405 -7.73 -16.95 -16.79
C LEU A 405 -8.86 -15.91 -16.68
N THR A 406 -9.19 -15.52 -15.47
CA THR A 406 -10.40 -14.72 -15.19
C THR A 406 -10.09 -13.33 -14.64
N ASP A 407 -9.09 -13.19 -13.77
CA ASP A 407 -8.59 -11.87 -13.31
C ASP A 407 -7.11 -11.97 -12.90
N GLY A 408 -6.45 -10.83 -12.80
CA GLY A 408 -5.06 -10.71 -12.37
C GLY A 408 -4.76 -9.37 -11.71
N CYS A 409 -3.80 -9.38 -10.80
CA CYS A 409 -3.29 -8.15 -10.22
C CYS A 409 -1.81 -8.23 -9.84
N TRP A 410 -1.13 -7.09 -9.87
CA TRP A 410 0.24 -6.96 -9.36
C TRP A 410 0.26 -6.92 -7.83
N SER A 411 1.35 -7.40 -7.24
CA SER A 411 1.68 -7.07 -5.86
C SER A 411 2.04 -5.58 -5.75
N PRO A 412 1.47 -4.85 -4.78
CA PRO A 412 1.84 -3.45 -4.53
C PRO A 412 3.17 -3.30 -3.81
N THR A 413 3.67 -4.35 -3.16
CA THR A 413 4.92 -4.33 -2.37
C THR A 413 6.11 -4.95 -3.09
N ARG A 414 5.87 -5.96 -3.95
CA ARG A 414 6.92 -6.64 -4.71
C ARG A 414 6.76 -6.44 -6.21
N PRO A 415 7.75 -5.88 -6.92
CA PRO A 415 7.63 -5.54 -8.34
C PRO A 415 7.58 -6.75 -9.28
N SER A 416 8.18 -7.89 -8.92
CA SER A 416 8.21 -9.09 -9.78
C SER A 416 7.02 -10.03 -9.58
N VAL A 417 6.19 -9.75 -8.56
CA VAL A 417 5.13 -10.65 -8.13
C VAL A 417 3.78 -10.22 -8.68
N PHE A 418 3.07 -11.13 -9.31
CA PHE A 418 1.69 -10.93 -9.73
C PHE A 418 0.85 -12.19 -9.49
N PHE A 419 -0.45 -11.97 -9.43
CA PHE A 419 -1.45 -12.98 -9.12
C PHE A 419 -2.32 -13.19 -10.35
N THR A 420 -2.66 -14.45 -10.62
CA THR A 420 -3.58 -14.81 -11.70
C THR A 420 -4.61 -15.80 -11.18
N SER A 421 -5.86 -15.62 -11.58
CA SER A 421 -6.97 -16.50 -11.19
C SER A 421 -7.52 -17.24 -12.39
N LYS A 422 -8.03 -18.45 -12.14
CA LYS A 422 -8.57 -19.34 -13.17
C LYS A 422 -10.04 -19.66 -12.95
N ARG A 423 -10.67 -20.11 -14.03
CA ARG A 423 -12.07 -20.57 -14.06
C ARG A 423 -12.33 -21.85 -13.24
N ASP A 424 -11.31 -22.63 -12.90
CA ASP A 424 -11.46 -23.81 -12.03
C ASP A 424 -11.39 -23.50 -10.53
N GLY A 425 -11.20 -22.22 -10.17
CA GLY A 425 -11.05 -21.80 -8.78
C GLY A 425 -9.62 -21.91 -8.23
N THR A 426 -8.63 -22.10 -9.10
CA THR A 426 -7.21 -21.97 -8.74
C THR A 426 -6.73 -20.53 -8.79
N LEU A 427 -5.89 -20.18 -7.83
CA LEU A 427 -5.10 -18.96 -7.77
C LEU A 427 -3.63 -19.32 -7.95
N ASP A 428 -2.99 -18.72 -8.94
CA ASP A 428 -1.55 -18.84 -9.18
C ASP A 428 -0.85 -17.55 -8.75
N ILE A 429 0.22 -17.71 -7.96
CA ILE A 429 1.12 -16.65 -7.56
C ILE A 429 2.43 -16.82 -8.33
N TRP A 430 2.80 -15.79 -9.07
CA TRP A 430 3.99 -15.77 -9.90
C TRP A 430 5.03 -14.85 -9.27
N ASP A 431 6.21 -15.37 -8.96
CA ASP A 431 7.42 -14.57 -8.80
C ASP A 431 8.29 -14.76 -10.04
N TYR A 432 8.23 -13.78 -10.94
CA TYR A 432 8.84 -13.91 -12.26
C TYR A 432 10.37 -13.85 -12.25
N ILE A 433 10.98 -13.35 -11.15
CA ILE A 433 12.43 -13.43 -10.93
C ILE A 433 12.82 -14.87 -10.61
N PHE A 434 12.01 -15.57 -9.82
CA PHE A 434 12.31 -16.92 -9.36
C PHE A 434 11.96 -17.98 -10.42
N LYS A 435 10.73 -17.96 -10.95
CA LYS A 435 10.24 -18.92 -11.95
C LYS A 435 9.45 -18.21 -13.04
N GLN A 436 9.87 -18.43 -14.30
CA GLN A 436 9.23 -17.81 -15.48
C GLN A 436 8.25 -18.75 -16.20
N ASN A 437 8.53 -20.06 -16.19
CA ASN A 437 7.74 -21.04 -16.96
C ASN A 437 6.53 -21.58 -16.20
N GLU A 438 6.57 -21.56 -14.88
CA GLU A 438 5.55 -22.14 -14.00
C GLU A 438 5.28 -21.22 -12.81
N PRO A 439 4.04 -21.20 -12.28
CA PRO A 439 3.73 -20.42 -11.10
C PRO A 439 4.58 -20.86 -9.92
N THR A 440 4.89 -19.91 -9.05
CA THR A 440 5.70 -20.17 -7.85
C THR A 440 4.88 -20.93 -6.81
N LEU A 441 3.59 -20.58 -6.69
CA LEU A 441 2.63 -21.25 -5.83
C LEU A 441 1.26 -21.30 -6.53
N THR A 442 0.62 -22.46 -6.51
CA THR A 442 -0.76 -22.66 -6.99
C THR A 442 -1.61 -23.12 -5.81
N VAL A 443 -2.72 -22.41 -5.58
CA VAL A 443 -3.64 -22.67 -4.47
C VAL A 443 -5.04 -22.88 -5.01
N GLN A 444 -5.65 -24.03 -4.68
CA GLN A 444 -7.07 -24.26 -4.95
C GLN A 444 -7.89 -23.52 -3.88
N VAL A 445 -8.61 -22.47 -4.28
CA VAL A 445 -9.42 -21.65 -3.37
C VAL A 445 -10.80 -22.24 -3.18
N CYS A 446 -11.45 -22.55 -4.30
CA CYS A 446 -12.82 -23.07 -4.34
C CYS A 446 -12.97 -23.98 -5.57
N ASN A 447 -14.11 -24.66 -5.70
CA ASN A 447 -14.40 -25.51 -6.87
C ASN A 447 -15.25 -24.77 -7.91
N SER A 448 -15.15 -23.45 -7.96
CA SER A 448 -15.96 -22.58 -8.82
C SER A 448 -15.09 -21.48 -9.43
N PRO A 449 -15.50 -20.87 -10.56
CA PRO A 449 -14.73 -19.79 -11.17
C PRO A 449 -14.48 -18.63 -10.22
N ILE A 450 -13.22 -18.19 -10.12
CA ILE A 450 -12.86 -16.93 -9.48
C ILE A 450 -13.16 -15.80 -10.47
N HIS A 451 -13.81 -14.73 -10.03
CA HIS A 451 -14.17 -13.59 -10.88
C HIS A 451 -13.26 -12.39 -10.69
N CYS A 452 -12.83 -12.10 -9.46
CA CYS A 452 -11.98 -10.96 -9.19
C CYS A 452 -10.95 -11.29 -8.11
N ILE A 453 -9.73 -10.76 -8.29
CA ILE A 453 -8.68 -10.78 -7.28
C ILE A 453 -8.12 -9.37 -7.07
N LYS A 454 -7.89 -9.00 -5.81
CA LYS A 454 -7.30 -7.70 -5.45
C LYS A 454 -6.39 -7.85 -4.24
N ALA A 455 -5.15 -7.40 -4.38
CA ALA A 455 -4.20 -7.29 -3.27
C ALA A 455 -4.49 -6.04 -2.43
N GLN A 456 -4.31 -6.13 -1.11
CA GLN A 456 -4.31 -5.00 -0.20
C GLN A 456 -3.08 -4.12 -0.47
N GLU A 457 -3.14 -2.82 -0.21
CA GLU A 457 -2.05 -1.86 -0.47
C GLU A 457 -0.74 -2.21 0.27
N HIS A 458 -0.84 -2.76 1.48
CA HIS A 458 0.29 -3.30 2.25
C HIS A 458 0.85 -4.64 1.73
N GLY A 459 0.23 -5.24 0.70
CA GLY A 459 0.72 -6.42 -0.03
C GLY A 459 0.68 -7.75 0.72
N ARG A 460 0.35 -7.77 2.01
CA ARG A 460 0.30 -9.00 2.82
C ARG A 460 -0.97 -9.81 2.64
N ILE A 461 -2.09 -9.13 2.35
CA ILE A 461 -3.40 -9.76 2.21
C ILE A 461 -3.87 -9.72 0.76
N LEU A 462 -4.46 -10.80 0.29
CA LEU A 462 -5.06 -10.94 -1.05
C LEU A 462 -6.51 -11.42 -0.93
N ALA A 463 -7.44 -10.74 -1.60
CA ALA A 463 -8.83 -11.17 -1.69
C ALA A 463 -9.10 -11.85 -3.04
N ALA A 464 -9.85 -12.95 -3.04
CA ALA A 464 -10.36 -13.61 -4.22
C ALA A 464 -11.86 -13.87 -4.10
N SER A 465 -12.63 -13.39 -5.08
CA SER A 465 -14.09 -13.58 -5.15
C SER A 465 -14.45 -14.66 -6.15
N ALA A 466 -15.43 -15.50 -5.80
CA ALA A 466 -15.84 -16.64 -6.60
C ALA A 466 -17.32 -16.56 -7.04
N GLN A 467 -17.65 -17.38 -8.04
CA GLN A 467 -19.00 -17.47 -8.60
C GLN A 467 -20.04 -17.99 -7.62
N ASP A 468 -19.63 -18.75 -6.60
CA ASP A 468 -20.52 -19.28 -5.55
C ASP A 468 -20.95 -18.21 -4.53
N GLY A 469 -20.47 -16.97 -4.69
CA GLY A 469 -20.73 -15.85 -3.79
C GLY A 469 -19.81 -15.80 -2.58
N SER A 470 -18.77 -16.64 -2.54
CA SER A 470 -17.74 -16.56 -1.52
C SER A 470 -16.65 -15.55 -1.91
N THR A 471 -16.13 -14.84 -0.92
CA THR A 471 -14.90 -14.04 -1.05
C THR A 471 -13.92 -14.52 0.01
N THR A 472 -12.83 -15.12 -0.45
CA THR A 472 -11.79 -15.69 0.42
C THR A 472 -10.63 -14.70 0.55
N ILE A 473 -10.18 -14.49 1.79
CA ILE A 473 -9.06 -13.63 2.14
C ILE A 473 -7.85 -14.50 2.47
N PHE A 474 -6.72 -14.21 1.82
CA PHE A 474 -5.45 -14.91 1.98
C PHE A 474 -4.42 -14.03 2.67
N GLU A 475 -3.68 -14.60 3.60
CA GLU A 475 -2.40 -14.07 4.08
C GLU A 475 -1.27 -14.67 3.26
N LEU A 476 -0.44 -13.83 2.65
CA LEU A 476 0.75 -14.25 1.93
C LEU A 476 1.94 -14.35 2.90
N SER A 477 2.80 -15.34 2.69
CA SER A 477 4.05 -15.46 3.46
C SER A 477 4.98 -14.28 3.20
N ASP A 478 5.88 -14.03 4.15
CA ASP A 478 6.81 -12.90 4.10
C ASP A 478 7.65 -12.89 2.81
N GLY A 479 8.02 -14.06 2.29
CA GLY A 479 8.74 -14.17 1.03
C GLY A 479 7.99 -13.62 -0.19
N LEU A 480 6.65 -13.59 -0.16
CA LEU A 480 5.81 -13.05 -1.25
C LEU A 480 5.35 -11.61 -0.97
N ALA A 481 5.34 -11.18 0.29
CA ALA A 481 4.86 -9.87 0.71
C ALA A 481 5.99 -8.82 0.87
N LYS A 482 7.17 -9.20 1.36
CA LYS A 482 8.28 -8.29 1.66
C LYS A 482 9.23 -8.14 0.47
N LEU A 483 9.56 -6.89 0.14
CA LEU A 483 10.53 -6.56 -0.92
C LEU A 483 11.92 -7.11 -0.57
N GLN A 484 12.53 -7.84 -1.49
CA GLN A 484 13.90 -8.33 -1.31
C GLN A 484 14.95 -7.29 -1.75
N ASN A 485 16.15 -7.39 -1.19
CA ASN A 485 17.26 -6.51 -1.53
C ASN A 485 17.60 -6.61 -3.02
N ASN A 486 17.78 -5.47 -3.68
CA ASN A 486 18.09 -5.34 -5.11
C ASN A 486 17.03 -5.89 -6.09
N GLU A 487 15.91 -6.42 -5.63
CA GLU A 487 14.86 -7.02 -6.46
C GLU A 487 14.35 -6.06 -7.54
N LYS A 488 14.09 -4.81 -7.15
CA LYS A 488 13.63 -3.75 -8.06
C LYS A 488 14.64 -3.51 -9.20
N SER A 489 15.94 -3.46 -8.88
CA SER A 489 16.98 -3.23 -9.90
C SER A 489 17.08 -4.42 -10.86
N ILE A 490 17.05 -5.64 -10.33
CA ILE A 490 17.13 -6.88 -11.12
C ILE A 490 15.93 -6.98 -12.07
N PHE A 491 14.72 -6.76 -11.56
CA PHE A 491 13.51 -6.80 -12.37
C PHE A 491 13.49 -5.72 -13.45
N SER A 492 13.94 -4.49 -13.13
CA SER A 492 14.05 -3.40 -14.11
C SER A 492 14.98 -3.77 -15.26
N GLN A 493 16.16 -4.32 -14.96
CA GLN A 493 17.11 -4.76 -15.98
C GLN A 493 16.54 -5.89 -16.84
N MET A 494 15.78 -6.82 -16.24
CA MET A 494 15.10 -7.88 -16.97
C MET A 494 14.06 -7.32 -17.95
N LEU A 495 13.19 -6.40 -17.49
CA LEU A 495 12.18 -5.75 -18.33
C LEU A 495 12.80 -4.99 -19.50
N GLU A 496 13.85 -4.20 -19.24
CA GLU A 496 14.56 -3.44 -20.27
C GLU A 496 15.24 -4.34 -21.31
N ARG A 497 15.83 -5.47 -20.86
CA ARG A 497 16.45 -6.45 -21.74
C ARG A 497 15.43 -7.09 -22.67
N GLU A 498 14.29 -7.55 -22.15
CA GLU A 498 13.26 -8.17 -22.99
C GLU A 498 12.59 -7.13 -23.92
N ALA A 499 12.36 -5.90 -23.46
CA ALA A 499 11.86 -4.82 -24.32
C ALA A 499 12.82 -4.51 -25.49
N LYS A 500 14.13 -4.46 -25.23
CA LYS A 500 15.15 -4.25 -26.27
C LYS A 500 15.22 -5.42 -27.25
N ARG A 501 15.09 -6.65 -26.73
CA ARG A 501 15.05 -7.87 -27.54
C ARG A 501 13.85 -7.85 -28.49
N GLU A 502 12.65 -7.62 -27.97
CA GLU A 502 11.43 -7.55 -28.78
C GLU A 502 11.49 -6.44 -29.84
N LYS A 503 12.00 -5.26 -29.48
CA LYS A 503 12.18 -4.16 -30.44
C LYS A 503 13.10 -4.55 -31.60
N THR A 504 14.15 -5.34 -31.32
CA THR A 504 15.10 -5.83 -32.33
C THR A 504 14.48 -6.93 -33.20
N LEU A 505 13.62 -7.78 -32.62
CA LEU A 505 12.85 -8.78 -33.35
C LEU A 505 11.83 -8.12 -34.28
N GLU A 506 11.12 -7.08 -33.81
CA GLU A 506 10.18 -6.32 -34.61
C GLU A 506 10.87 -5.63 -35.78
N SER A 507 12.03 -4.99 -35.56
CA SER A 507 12.82 -4.38 -36.64
C SER A 507 13.28 -5.43 -37.65
N SER A 508 13.79 -6.57 -37.19
CA SER A 508 14.21 -7.68 -38.06
C SER A 508 13.04 -8.26 -38.87
N ALA A 509 11.87 -8.44 -38.24
CA ALA A 509 10.66 -8.93 -38.90
C ALA A 509 10.18 -7.93 -39.97
N ARG A 510 10.23 -6.63 -39.68
CA ARG A 510 9.92 -5.57 -40.64
C ARG A 510 10.87 -5.59 -41.84
N GLU A 511 12.17 -5.72 -41.60
CA GLU A 511 13.16 -5.85 -42.69
C GLU A 511 12.92 -7.10 -43.54
N LYS A 512 12.64 -8.25 -42.92
CA LYS A 512 12.30 -9.49 -43.63
C LYS A 512 11.05 -9.32 -44.49
N ARG A 513 10.01 -8.64 -43.98
CA ARG A 513 8.78 -8.31 -44.75
C ARG A 513 9.09 -7.40 -45.94
N ILE A 514 9.91 -6.37 -45.76
CA ILE A 514 10.32 -5.47 -46.85
C ILE A 514 11.14 -6.22 -47.91
N LYS A 515 12.12 -7.03 -47.48
CA LYS A 515 12.92 -7.88 -48.38
C LYS A 515 12.07 -8.90 -49.12
N ALA A 516 11.08 -9.51 -48.45
CA ALA A 516 10.13 -10.43 -49.09
C ALA A 516 9.23 -9.70 -50.11
N ALA A 517 8.77 -8.49 -49.79
CA ALA A 517 8.01 -7.65 -50.71
C ALA A 517 8.83 -7.20 -51.93
N GLN A 518 10.12 -6.89 -51.76
CA GLN A 518 11.04 -6.56 -52.85
C GLN A 518 11.42 -7.79 -53.70
N LYS A 519 11.47 -8.98 -53.10
CA LYS A 519 11.68 -10.24 -53.81
C LYS A 519 10.43 -10.77 -54.51
N ARG A 520 9.24 -10.26 -54.20
CA ARG A 520 8.07 -10.51 -55.05
C ARG A 520 8.36 -9.84 -56.39
N PRO A 521 8.48 -10.59 -57.50
CA PRO A 521 8.66 -9.96 -58.80
C PRO A 521 7.51 -8.98 -58.98
N ASN A 522 7.81 -7.79 -59.51
CA ASN A 522 6.78 -6.88 -60.02
C ASN A 522 5.88 -7.67 -60.95
N SER A 523 4.72 -8.13 -60.48
CA SER A 523 3.68 -8.71 -61.32
C SER A 523 2.98 -7.57 -62.06
N GLY A 524 3.76 -6.85 -62.86
CA GLY A 524 3.31 -6.15 -64.06
C GLY A 524 3.25 -7.10 -65.25
N ALA A 525 3.26 -8.42 -65.01
CA ALA A 525 2.84 -9.40 -66.01
C ALA A 525 1.31 -9.44 -66.01
N SER A 526 0.72 -9.03 -67.14
CA SER A 526 -0.69 -9.25 -67.46
C SER A 526 -1.10 -10.67 -67.05
N LYS A 527 -2.20 -10.80 -66.30
CA LYS A 527 -2.82 -12.11 -66.05
C LYS A 527 -2.94 -12.83 -67.41
N PRO A 528 -2.42 -14.06 -67.58
CA PRO A 528 -2.58 -14.77 -68.83
C PRO A 528 -4.09 -15.00 -69.04
N THR A 529 -4.64 -14.48 -70.12
CA THR A 529 -6.04 -14.63 -70.50
C THR A 529 -6.13 -15.45 -71.78
N GLY A 530 -7.02 -16.45 -71.81
CA GLY A 530 -7.25 -17.35 -72.94
C GLY A 530 -6.55 -18.70 -72.79
N SER A 531 -6.22 -19.34 -73.92
CA SER A 531 -5.72 -20.72 -73.99
C SER A 531 -4.46 -20.98 -73.14
N ALA A 532 -3.61 -19.97 -72.96
CA ALA A 532 -2.40 -20.07 -72.13
C ALA A 532 -2.71 -20.29 -70.63
N LEU A 533 -3.89 -19.90 -70.16
CA LEU A 533 -4.34 -20.18 -68.78
C LEU A 533 -4.90 -21.61 -68.66
N GLU A 534 -5.61 -22.09 -69.68
CA GLU A 534 -6.15 -23.46 -69.70
C GLU A 534 -5.04 -24.50 -69.78
N ASP A 535 -4.00 -24.26 -70.58
CA ASP A 535 -2.84 -25.16 -70.67
C ASP A 535 -2.04 -25.18 -69.35
N LEU A 536 -1.95 -24.03 -68.68
CA LEU A 536 -1.31 -23.94 -67.36
C LEU A 536 -2.13 -24.68 -66.29
N ILE A 537 -3.45 -24.52 -66.28
CA ILE A 537 -4.34 -25.24 -65.37
C ILE A 537 -4.25 -26.75 -65.61
N LYS A 538 -4.26 -27.21 -66.86
CA LYS A 538 -4.07 -28.62 -67.20
C LYS A 538 -2.73 -29.17 -66.73
N SER A 539 -1.64 -28.43 -66.95
CA SER A 539 -0.32 -28.85 -66.47
C SER A 539 -0.26 -28.95 -64.94
N CYS A 540 -0.90 -28.02 -64.23
CA CYS A 540 -0.97 -28.04 -62.77
C CYS A 540 -1.90 -29.15 -62.25
N GLU A 541 -2.99 -29.47 -62.94
CA GLU A 541 -3.83 -30.62 -62.63
C GLU A 541 -3.09 -31.93 -62.85
N GLU A 542 -2.38 -32.10 -63.97
CA GLU A 542 -1.56 -33.28 -64.24
C GLU A 542 -0.45 -33.44 -63.19
N ASP A 543 0.26 -32.37 -62.83
CA ASP A 543 1.26 -32.39 -61.76
C ASP A 543 0.65 -32.73 -60.39
N PHE A 544 -0.56 -32.24 -60.10
CA PHE A 544 -1.27 -32.52 -58.85
C PHE A 544 -1.76 -33.97 -58.77
N PHE A 545 -2.30 -34.53 -59.86
CA PHE A 545 -2.74 -35.92 -59.90
C PHE A 545 -1.54 -36.89 -59.92
N ASN A 546 -0.46 -36.55 -60.62
CA ASN A 546 0.80 -37.29 -60.51
C ASN A 546 1.36 -37.26 -59.08
N TYR A 547 1.24 -36.13 -58.38
CA TYR A 547 1.64 -36.02 -56.97
C TYR A 547 0.80 -36.91 -56.04
N ILE A 548 -0.48 -37.10 -56.34
CA ILE A 548 -1.38 -37.97 -55.57
C ILE A 548 -1.13 -39.45 -55.88
N ASP A 549 -0.92 -39.81 -57.15
CA ASP A 549 -0.77 -41.21 -57.58
C ASP A 549 0.57 -41.82 -57.17
N ASP A 550 1.66 -41.04 -57.09
CA ASP A 550 3.00 -41.62 -56.95
C ASP A 550 3.43 -41.93 -55.50
N GLY A 551 2.62 -41.59 -54.48
CA GLY A 551 2.62 -42.14 -53.11
C GLY A 551 3.96 -42.30 -52.35
N SER A 552 5.07 -41.79 -52.87
CA SER A 552 6.43 -42.05 -52.42
C SER A 552 7.28 -40.82 -52.72
N GLY A 553 7.83 -40.22 -51.66
CA GLY A 553 8.38 -38.86 -51.66
C GLY A 553 9.69 -38.64 -52.42
N ALA A 554 9.93 -39.28 -53.56
CA ALA A 554 11.17 -39.16 -54.34
C ALA A 554 11.19 -38.00 -55.35
N ILE A 555 10.03 -37.52 -55.84
CA ILE A 555 9.95 -36.38 -56.80
C ILE A 555 9.93 -35.01 -56.08
N ARG A 556 9.96 -35.00 -54.74
CA ARG A 556 9.92 -33.77 -53.94
C ARG A 556 11.13 -32.87 -54.18
N ASP A 557 12.30 -33.42 -54.49
CA ASP A 557 13.50 -32.61 -54.69
C ASP A 557 13.69 -32.17 -56.16
N GLU A 558 13.19 -32.94 -57.14
CA GLU A 558 13.30 -32.58 -58.56
C GLU A 558 12.27 -31.53 -59.02
N ALA A 559 11.03 -31.58 -58.51
CA ALA A 559 10.00 -30.58 -58.85
C ALA A 559 10.38 -29.18 -58.32
N PHE A 560 10.94 -29.11 -57.10
CA PHE A 560 11.46 -27.86 -56.53
C PHE A 560 12.73 -27.36 -57.25
N ALA A 561 13.53 -28.25 -57.85
CA ALA A 561 14.66 -27.87 -58.69
C ALA A 561 14.21 -27.28 -60.05
N ARG A 562 13.21 -27.87 -60.71
CA ARG A 562 12.71 -27.36 -62.01
C ARG A 562 12.01 -26.00 -61.91
N ILE A 563 11.28 -25.74 -60.82
CA ILE A 563 10.66 -24.43 -60.56
C ILE A 563 11.72 -23.34 -60.31
N ARG A 564 12.89 -23.69 -59.75
CA ARG A 564 14.03 -22.75 -59.63
C ARG A 564 14.67 -22.42 -60.98
N ASP A 565 14.72 -23.35 -61.92
CA ASP A 565 15.40 -23.15 -63.20
C ASP A 565 14.56 -22.38 -64.24
N PHE A 566 13.23 -22.43 -64.16
CA PHE A 566 12.37 -21.55 -64.99
C PHE A 566 12.51 -20.06 -64.63
N GLY A 567 12.93 -19.74 -63.40
CA GLY A 567 13.26 -18.37 -62.98
C GLY A 567 14.62 -17.86 -63.45
N LYS A 568 15.50 -18.73 -63.96
CA LYS A 568 16.84 -18.36 -64.46
C LYS A 568 16.93 -18.23 -65.98
N LYS A 569 16.14 -18.97 -66.75
CA LYS A 569 16.15 -18.92 -68.23
C LYS A 569 15.57 -17.63 -68.86
N GLY A 570 15.12 -16.66 -68.06
CA GLY A 570 14.72 -15.32 -68.53
C GLY A 570 15.82 -14.25 -68.43
N LYS A 571 17.07 -14.61 -68.10
CA LYS A 571 18.16 -13.65 -67.89
C LYS A 571 19.43 -13.87 -68.72
N ASP A 572 19.52 -14.91 -69.53
CA ASP A 572 20.75 -15.28 -70.24
C ASP A 572 20.67 -15.02 -71.76
N ASN A 573 20.11 -13.88 -72.16
CA ASN A 573 20.17 -13.38 -73.54
C ASN A 573 20.55 -11.90 -73.55
N ASP A 574 21.61 -11.54 -72.81
CA ASP A 574 22.42 -10.34 -73.08
C ASP A 574 23.78 -10.48 -72.38
N ASN A 575 24.84 -10.38 -73.18
CA ASN A 575 26.28 -10.29 -72.83
C ASN A 575 27.09 -11.58 -72.65
N ASP A 576 27.53 -12.12 -73.79
CA ASP A 576 28.87 -12.69 -73.92
C ASP A 576 29.93 -11.57 -73.85
N MET A 577 30.79 -11.61 -72.84
CA MET A 577 32.25 -11.30 -72.86
C MET A 577 32.72 -10.82 -71.48
N ALA A 578 33.42 -11.69 -70.73
CA ALA A 578 34.73 -11.42 -70.12
C ALA A 578 35.07 -12.50 -69.07
N THR A 579 36.19 -13.16 -69.30
CA THR A 579 36.89 -14.14 -68.45
C THR A 579 37.50 -13.54 -67.18
N ALA A 580 37.42 -14.23 -66.04
CA ALA A 580 38.52 -14.45 -65.06
C ALA A 580 38.08 -15.36 -63.88
N PRO A 581 39.00 -16.13 -63.23
CA PRO A 581 38.65 -17.30 -62.42
C PRO A 581 38.81 -17.15 -60.88
N ALA A 582 38.11 -18.05 -60.18
CA ALA A 582 38.40 -18.73 -58.90
C ALA A 582 38.90 -17.96 -57.66
N ALA A 583 38.18 -18.13 -56.54
CA ALA A 583 38.76 -18.15 -55.18
C ALA A 583 37.81 -18.86 -54.19
N ASP A 584 38.44 -19.55 -53.24
CA ASP A 584 37.96 -20.61 -52.36
C ASP A 584 37.04 -20.20 -51.21
N GLY A 585 36.32 -21.23 -50.71
CA GLY A 585 36.24 -21.58 -49.29
C GLY A 585 35.34 -20.74 -48.38
N TYR A 586 34.38 -21.38 -47.70
CA TYR A 586 34.32 -21.42 -46.24
C TYR A 586 33.20 -22.40 -45.82
N THR A 587 33.62 -23.38 -45.02
CA THR A 587 32.83 -24.43 -44.39
C THR A 587 32.02 -23.89 -43.21
N GLU A 588 30.71 -24.12 -43.20
CA GLU A 588 29.85 -23.94 -42.02
C GLU A 588 30.07 -25.08 -41.03
N ALA A 589 30.55 -24.75 -39.83
CA ALA A 589 30.55 -25.62 -38.67
C ALA A 589 29.24 -25.43 -37.89
N GLY A 590 28.41 -26.48 -37.86
CA GLY A 590 27.26 -26.57 -36.97
C GLY A 590 27.70 -26.81 -35.53
N ILE A 591 27.10 -26.08 -34.59
CA ILE A 591 27.17 -26.36 -33.15
C ILE A 591 25.75 -26.69 -32.67
N PRO A 592 25.54 -27.80 -31.94
CA PRO A 592 24.24 -28.21 -31.45
C PRO A 592 23.83 -27.45 -30.20
N VAL A 593 22.53 -27.26 -30.08
CA VAL A 593 21.82 -26.69 -28.93
C VAL A 593 21.87 -27.66 -27.76
N VAL A 594 22.19 -27.14 -26.57
CA VAL A 594 21.69 -27.64 -25.27
C VAL A 594 20.91 -26.51 -24.63
#